data_AF-Q4L7F6-F1
#
_entry.id   AF-Q4L7F6-F1
#
_cell.length_a   1.000
_cell.length_b   1.000
_cell.length_c   1.000
_cell.angle_alpha   90.00
_cell.angle_beta   90.00
_cell.angle_gamma   90.00
#
_symmetry.space_group_name_H-M   'P 1'
#
loop_
_entity.id
_entity.type
_entity.pdbx_description
1 polymer ?
#
loop_
_entity_poly.entity_id
_entity_poly.type
_entity_poly.pdbx_seq_one_letter_code
_entity_poly.pdbx_strand_id
1 'polypeptide(L)'
;MLHKYWLPLTIATIIISLLSIKGFPIAFGALYLPILFKIIKLQLNLSKGLIDNISAQPFIKSNQTGVFISVLCCILITGILIYSLNDIYTQFTGFIGFLVQISPITITLSIIFYILSALAVIKAVKVKYQV
;
A
#
# COMPACT_ATOMS: atom_id res chain seq x y z
N MET A 1 12.47 -5.96 -13.15
CA MET A 1 13.17 -6.17 -11.86
C MET A 1 12.28 -5.88 -10.66
N LEU A 2 11.63 -4.71 -10.56
CA LEU A 2 10.81 -4.33 -9.39
C LEU A 2 9.72 -5.35 -8.99
N HIS A 3 9.12 -6.04 -9.96
CA HIS A 3 8.13 -7.09 -9.70
C HIS A 3 8.65 -8.28 -8.90
N LYS A 4 9.97 -8.52 -8.82
CA LYS A 4 10.54 -9.63 -8.04
C LYS A 4 10.56 -9.33 -6.55
N TYR A 5 10.64 -8.04 -6.21
CA TYR A 5 10.78 -7.55 -4.84
C TYR A 5 9.47 -6.98 -4.29
N TRP A 6 8.32 -7.23 -4.94
CA TRP A 6 7.04 -6.68 -4.51
C TRP A 6 6.70 -7.05 -3.06
N LEU A 7 6.93 -8.30 -2.66
CA LEU A 7 6.66 -8.79 -1.31
C LEU A 7 7.61 -8.19 -0.27
N PRO A 8 8.96 -8.30 -0.39
CA PRO A 8 9.86 -7.72 0.59
C PRO A 8 9.73 -6.20 0.68
N LEU A 9 9.43 -5.51 -0.43
CA LEU A 9 9.25 -4.07 -0.45
C LEU A 9 7.93 -3.64 0.23
N THR A 10 6.87 -4.45 0.08
CA THR A 10 5.61 -4.26 0.84
C THR A 10 5.84 -4.49 2.34
N ILE A 11 6.56 -5.55 2.72
CA ILE A 11 6.89 -5.84 4.12
C ILE A 11 7.72 -4.71 4.73
N ALA A 12 8.76 -4.24 4.04
CA ALA A 12 9.58 -3.12 4.49
C ALA A 12 8.73 -1.85 4.68
N THR A 13 7.81 -1.58 3.74
CA THR A 13 6.86 -0.46 3.87
C THR A 13 6.04 -0.56 5.14
N ILE A 14 5.47 -1.73 5.43
CA ILE A 14 4.66 -1.95 6.63
C ILE A 14 5.50 -1.69 7.88
N ILE A 15 6.69 -2.27 7.97
CA ILE A 15 7.56 -2.14 9.14
C ILE A 15 7.95 -0.68 9.38
N ILE A 16 8.46 0.01 8.35
CA ILE A 16 8.90 1.41 8.46
C ILE A 16 7.71 2.32 8.82
N SER A 17 6.54 2.06 8.23
CA SER A 17 5.32 2.83 8.51
C SER A 17 4.81 2.63 9.94
N LEU A 18 4.93 1.41 10.49
CA LEU A 18 4.56 1.13 11.89
C LEU A 18 5.57 1.73 12.87
N LEU A 19 6.87 1.63 12.58
CA LEU A 19 7.92 2.26 13.40
C LEU A 19 7.74 3.78 13.50
N SER A 20 7.19 4.38 12.46
CA SER A 20 6.89 5.80 12.42
C SER A 20 5.80 6.24 13.40
N ILE A 21 4.95 5.30 13.85
CA ILE A 21 3.71 5.52 14.62
C ILE A 21 2.68 6.34 13.84
N LYS A 22 3.04 7.55 13.43
CA LYS A 22 2.23 8.46 12.61
C LYS A 22 1.98 7.95 11.19
N GLY A 23 2.86 7.08 10.68
CA GLY A 23 2.73 6.44 9.36
C GLY A 23 1.70 5.30 9.29
N PHE A 24 0.93 5.06 10.34
CA PHE A 24 -0.01 3.94 10.43
C PHE A 24 -0.96 3.77 9.23
N PRO A 25 -1.62 4.82 8.68
CA PRO A 25 -2.50 4.64 7.53
C PRO A 25 -1.78 4.11 6.29
N ILE A 26 -0.50 4.47 6.11
CA ILE A 26 0.36 3.93 5.03
C ILE A 26 0.62 2.44 5.25
N ALA A 27 0.84 2.00 6.49
CA ALA A 27 1.00 0.57 6.81
C ALA A 27 -0.24 -0.24 6.41
N PHE A 28 -1.44 0.29 6.71
CA PHE A 28 -2.71 -0.33 6.31
C PHE A 28 -2.87 -0.35 4.79
N GLY A 29 -2.57 0.77 4.13
CA GLY A 29 -2.59 0.86 2.68
C GLY A 29 -1.64 -0.16 2.03
N ALA A 30 -0.46 -0.39 2.62
CA ALA A 30 0.52 -1.37 2.14
C ALA A 30 0.05 -2.81 2.34
N LEU A 31 -0.58 -3.12 3.48
CA LEU A 31 -1.21 -4.42 3.76
C LEU A 31 -2.31 -4.78 2.75
N TYR A 32 -3.00 -3.78 2.19
CA TYR A 32 -4.04 -4.01 1.20
C TYR A 32 -3.48 -4.38 -0.19
N LEU A 33 -2.29 -3.92 -0.57
CA LEU A 33 -1.75 -4.12 -1.92
C LEU A 33 -1.68 -5.61 -2.36
N PRO A 34 -1.21 -6.57 -1.54
CA PRO A 34 -1.20 -7.98 -1.90
C PRO A 34 -2.58 -8.59 -2.12
N ILE A 35 -3.63 -8.04 -1.51
CA ILE A 35 -5.01 -8.53 -1.65
C ILE A 35 -5.50 -8.40 -3.09
N LEU A 36 -4.94 -7.46 -3.85
CA LEU A 36 -5.20 -7.26 -5.28
C LEU A 36 -5.10 -8.55 -6.11
N PHE A 37 -4.11 -9.39 -5.82
CA PHE A 37 -3.95 -10.68 -6.51
C PHE A 37 -5.13 -11.62 -6.29
N LYS A 38 -5.73 -11.60 -5.08
CA LYS A 38 -6.90 -12.43 -4.76
C LYS A 38 -8.15 -11.87 -5.41
N ILE A 39 -8.33 -10.54 -5.40
CA ILE A 39 -9.48 -9.87 -6.02
C ILE A 39 -9.52 -10.13 -7.53
N ILE A 40 -8.39 -9.97 -8.23
CA ILE A 40 -8.36 -10.22 -9.68
C ILE A 40 -8.62 -11.69 -9.99
N LYS A 41 -8.06 -12.63 -9.20
CA LYS A 41 -8.36 -14.06 -9.34
C LYS A 41 -9.86 -14.34 -9.14
N LEU A 42 -10.49 -13.72 -8.15
CA LEU A 42 -11.92 -13.85 -7.88
C LEU A 42 -12.75 -13.30 -9.05
N GLN A 43 -12.44 -12.10 -9.56
CA GLN A 43 -13.12 -11.49 -10.70
C GLN A 43 -13.01 -12.36 -11.96
N LEU A 44 -11.84 -12.92 -12.23
CA LEU A 44 -11.63 -13.87 -13.32
C LEU A 44 -12.46 -15.14 -13.14
N ASN A 45 -12.49 -15.70 -11.93
CA ASN A 45 -13.25 -16.91 -11.64
C ASN A 45 -14.77 -16.68 -11.74
N LEU A 46 -15.27 -15.54 -11.28
CA LEU A 46 -16.69 -15.18 -11.41
C LEU A 46 -17.10 -14.94 -12.85
N SER A 47 -16.17 -14.50 -13.70
CA SER A 47 -16.44 -14.31 -15.14
C SER A 47 -16.47 -15.63 -15.92
N LYS A 48 -15.94 -16.73 -15.36
CA LYS A 48 -15.96 -18.06 -16.00
C LYS A 48 -17.39 -18.54 -16.14
N GLY A 49 -17.80 -18.78 -17.37
CA GLY A 49 -19.16 -19.21 -17.72
C GLY A 49 -20.13 -18.05 -17.99
N LEU A 50 -19.69 -16.79 -17.85
CA LEU A 50 -20.48 -15.61 -18.26
C LEU A 50 -20.02 -15.05 -19.61
N ILE A 51 -18.75 -15.22 -19.97
CA ILE A 51 -18.14 -14.68 -21.19
C ILE A 51 -17.18 -15.74 -21.76
N ASP A 52 -17.18 -15.92 -23.08
CA ASP A 52 -16.39 -16.96 -23.76
C ASP A 52 -14.88 -16.68 -23.76
N ASN A 53 -14.47 -15.40 -23.83
CA ASN A 53 -13.06 -14.98 -23.89
C ASN A 53 -12.69 -14.07 -22.72
N ILE A 54 -12.33 -14.67 -21.59
CA ILE A 54 -12.00 -13.94 -20.36
C ILE A 54 -10.55 -13.48 -20.39
N SER A 55 -10.34 -12.17 -20.46
CA SER A 55 -9.03 -11.53 -20.33
C SER A 55 -8.87 -10.88 -18.95
N ALA A 56 -7.66 -10.98 -18.38
CA ALA A 56 -7.31 -10.30 -17.11
C ALA A 56 -7.09 -8.79 -17.29
N GLN A 57 -6.84 -8.32 -18.51
CA GLN A 57 -6.48 -6.93 -18.81
C GLN A 57 -7.49 -5.88 -18.31
N PRO A 58 -8.82 -5.99 -18.55
CA PRO A 58 -9.79 -5.03 -18.04
C PRO A 58 -9.82 -4.98 -16.51
N PHE A 59 -9.74 -6.13 -15.85
CA PHE A 59 -9.70 -6.22 -14.39
C PHE A 59 -8.43 -5.58 -13.83
N ILE A 60 -7.26 -5.86 -14.41
CA ILE A 60 -5.99 -5.26 -13.99
C ILE A 60 -6.03 -3.74 -14.16
N LYS A 61 -6.54 -3.22 -15.29
CA LYS A 61 -6.62 -1.78 -15.54
C LYS A 61 -7.55 -1.08 -14.54
N SER A 62 -8.73 -1.64 -14.29
CA SER A 62 -9.69 -1.11 -13.31
C SER A 62 -9.09 -1.08 -11.90
N ASN A 63 -8.52 -2.20 -11.47
CA ASN A 63 -7.88 -2.32 -10.16
C ASN A 63 -6.63 -1.44 -10.01
N GLN A 64 -5.85 -1.26 -11.08
CA GLN A 64 -4.68 -0.37 -11.08
C GLN A 64 -5.08 1.07 -10.74
N THR A 65 -6.13 1.60 -11.36
CA THR A 65 -6.66 2.93 -11.03
C THR A 65 -7.10 3.02 -9.58
N GLY A 66 -7.79 1.99 -9.07
CA GLY A 66 -8.19 1.91 -7.66
C GLY A 66 -7.00 1.95 -6.70
N VAL A 67 -5.91 1.26 -7.02
CA VAL A 67 -4.66 1.30 -6.22
C VAL A 67 -4.07 2.70 -6.18
N PHE A 68 -3.98 3.41 -7.30
CA PHE A 68 -3.43 4.78 -7.31
C PHE A 68 -4.25 5.74 -6.46
N ILE A 69 -5.59 5.67 -6.57
CA ILE A 69 -6.50 6.49 -5.75
C ILE A 69 -6.32 6.16 -4.26
N SER A 70 -6.26 4.87 -3.92
CA SER A 70 -6.02 4.42 -2.54
C SER A 70 -4.69 4.93 -1.98
N VAL A 71 -3.61 4.89 -2.77
CA VAL A 71 -2.30 5.37 -2.35
C VAL A 71 -2.36 6.85 -2.01
N LEU A 72 -2.96 7.66 -2.89
CA LEU A 72 -3.13 9.09 -2.66
C LEU A 72 -3.98 9.36 -1.41
N CYS A 73 -5.09 8.65 -1.24
CA CYS A 73 -5.94 8.77 -0.05
C CYS A 73 -5.19 8.43 1.23
N CYS A 74 -4.39 7.35 1.26
CA CYS A 74 -3.63 6.98 2.45
C CYS A 74 -2.59 8.05 2.83
N ILE A 75 -1.93 8.66 1.84
CA ILE A 75 -0.99 9.77 2.09
C ILE A 75 -1.72 10.99 2.65
N LEU A 76 -2.87 11.37 2.06
CA LEU A 76 -3.67 12.50 2.54
C LEU A 76 -4.19 12.29 3.96
N ILE A 77 -4.77 11.12 4.24
CA ILE A 77 -5.28 10.77 5.57
C ILE A 77 -4.13 10.75 6.58
N THR A 78 -2.94 10.29 6.20
CA THR A 78 -1.75 10.35 7.07
C THR A 78 -1.42 11.79 7.45
N GLY A 79 -1.41 12.71 6.48
CA GLY A 79 -1.19 14.13 6.75
C GLY A 79 -2.24 14.73 7.70
N ILE A 80 -3.52 14.43 7.46
CA ILE A 80 -4.63 14.88 8.31
C ILE A 80 -4.47 14.34 9.73
N LEU A 81 -4.20 13.04 9.90
CA LEU A 81 -4.07 12.41 11.22
C LEU A 81 -2.84 12.89 11.97
N ILE A 82 -1.73 13.20 11.29
CA ILE A 82 -0.56 13.83 11.93
C ILE A 82 -0.96 15.15 12.58
N TYR A 83 -1.73 15.98 11.87
CA TYR A 83 -2.18 17.26 12.36
C TYR A 83 -3.23 17.10 13.48
N SER A 84 -4.27 16.30 13.25
CA SER A 84 -5.38 16.13 14.18
C SER A 84 -5.00 15.45 15.50
N LEU A 85 -4.01 14.54 15.49
CA LEU A 85 -3.58 13.80 16.67
C LEU A 85 -2.28 14.36 17.27
N ASN A 86 -1.85 15.57 16.89
CA ASN A 86 -0.57 16.13 17.31
C ASN A 86 -0.44 16.17 18.85
N ASP A 87 -1.48 16.60 19.55
CA ASP A 87 -1.48 16.68 21.01
C ASP A 87 -1.40 15.31 21.71
N ILE A 88 -1.85 14.24 21.05
CA ILE A 88 -1.67 12.88 21.54
C ILE A 88 -0.22 12.44 21.33
N TYR A 89 0.35 12.76 20.17
CA TYR A 89 1.73 12.39 19.86
C TYR A 89 2.75 13.06 20.80
N THR A 90 2.49 14.29 21.24
CA THR A 90 3.38 15.02 22.15
C THR A 90 3.33 14.50 23.59
N GLN A 91 2.30 13.74 23.96
CA GLN A 91 2.18 13.12 25.28
C GLN A 91 2.99 11.81 25.39
N PHE A 92 3.44 11.22 24.28
CA PHE A 92 4.22 9.99 24.32
C PHE A 92 5.65 10.25 24.84
N THR A 93 6.06 9.45 25.82
CA THR A 93 7.40 9.51 26.44
C THR A 93 8.14 8.18 26.27
N GLY A 94 9.41 8.14 26.71
CA GLY A 94 10.25 6.95 26.62
C GLY A 94 10.51 6.50 25.18
N PHE A 95 10.52 5.19 24.95
CA PHE A 95 10.78 4.60 23.63
C PHE A 95 9.76 5.04 22.56
N ILE A 96 8.48 5.13 22.93
CA ILE A 96 7.41 5.57 22.01
C ILE A 96 7.60 7.05 21.65
N GLY A 97 7.93 7.89 22.63
CA GLY A 97 8.27 9.30 22.39
C GLY A 97 9.46 9.47 21.43
N PHE A 98 10.50 8.64 21.57
CA PHE A 98 11.63 8.63 20.64
C PHE A 98 11.19 8.27 19.20
N LEU A 99 10.35 7.25 19.03
CA LEU A 99 9.80 6.87 17.72
C LEU A 99 8.99 8.01 17.07
N VAL A 100 8.22 8.75 17.87
CA VAL A 100 7.48 9.94 17.42
C VAL A 100 8.43 11.04 16.94
N GLN A 101 9.57 11.26 17.63
CA GLN A 101 10.55 12.27 17.24
C GLN A 101 11.22 11.96 15.89
N ILE A 102 11.53 10.69 15.61
CA ILE A 102 12.07 10.26 14.31
C ILE A 102 10.98 10.13 13.23
N SER A 103 9.70 10.34 13.58
CA SER A 103 8.57 10.18 12.66
C SER A 103 8.69 11.00 11.36
N PRO A 104 9.19 12.25 11.33
CA PRO A 104 9.28 13.01 10.07
C PRO A 104 10.13 12.31 9.01
N ILE A 105 11.24 11.71 9.43
CA ILE A 105 12.15 10.97 8.54
C ILE A 105 11.50 9.65 8.11
N THR A 106 10.95 8.90 9.06
CA THR A 106 10.34 7.59 8.78
C THR A 106 9.05 7.70 7.96
N ILE A 107 8.25 8.77 8.10
CA ILE A 107 7.07 9.04 7.25
C ILE A 107 7.52 9.28 5.81
N THR A 108 8.54 10.11 5.61
CA THR A 108 9.06 10.40 4.27
C THR A 108 9.52 9.11 3.59
N LEU A 109 10.27 8.27 4.30
CA LEU A 109 10.67 6.94 3.82
C LEU A 109 9.46 6.05 3.55
N SER A 110 8.46 6.04 4.43
CA SER A 110 7.22 5.25 4.28
C SER A 110 6.46 5.62 3.02
N ILE A 111 6.33 6.92 2.70
CA ILE A 111 5.67 7.39 1.48
C ILE A 111 6.41 6.88 0.23
N ILE A 112 7.73 7.03 0.19
CA ILE A 112 8.55 6.57 -0.93
C ILE A 112 8.38 5.05 -1.11
N PHE A 113 8.55 4.28 -0.04
CA PHE A 113 8.44 2.82 -0.04
C PHE A 113 7.04 2.36 -0.42
N TYR A 114 6.00 3.08 -0.01
CA TYR A 114 4.62 2.76 -0.33
C TYR A 114 4.29 2.97 -1.81
N ILE A 115 4.72 4.08 -2.39
CA ILE A 115 4.58 4.33 -3.84
C ILE A 115 5.32 3.24 -4.63
N LEU A 116 6.56 2.93 -4.22
CA LEU A 116 7.33 1.85 -4.84
C LEU A 116 6.64 0.48 -4.69
N SER A 117 6.02 0.21 -3.54
CA SER A 117 5.26 -1.04 -3.29
C SER A 117 4.08 -1.16 -4.23
N ALA A 118 3.29 -0.10 -4.37
CA ALA A 118 2.14 -0.08 -5.25
C ALA A 118 2.55 -0.36 -6.70
N LEU A 119 3.60 0.29 -7.18
CA LEU A 119 4.15 0.06 -8.51
C LEU A 119 4.72 -1.36 -8.69
N ALA A 120 5.40 -1.89 -7.67
CA ALA A 120 5.96 -3.24 -7.69
C ALA A 120 4.85 -4.30 -7.75
N VAL A 121 3.78 -4.13 -6.96
CA VAL A 121 2.61 -5.00 -6.94
C VAL A 121 1.87 -4.96 -8.27
N ILE A 122 1.61 -3.77 -8.82
CA ILE A 122 0.97 -3.63 -10.15
C ILE A 122 1.79 -4.36 -11.22
N LYS A 123 3.12 -4.19 -11.23
CA LYS A 123 4.00 -4.90 -12.17
C LYS A 123 3.99 -6.41 -11.94
N ALA A 124 3.94 -6.86 -10.69
CA ALA A 124 3.88 -8.29 -10.36
C ALA A 124 2.55 -8.94 -10.76
N VAL A 125 1.43 -8.22 -10.63
CA VAL A 125 0.12 -8.66 -11.14
C VAL A 125 0.15 -8.81 -12.66
N LYS A 126 0.66 -7.81 -13.38
CA LYS A 126 0.80 -7.84 -14.85
C LYS A 126 1.60 -9.06 -15.31
N VAL A 127 2.77 -9.29 -14.73
CA VAL A 127 3.60 -10.48 -15.01
C VAL A 127 2.87 -11.79 -14.71
N LYS A 128 2.16 -11.88 -13.56
CA LYS A 128 1.45 -13.10 -13.16
C LYS A 128 0.35 -13.49 -14.14
N TYR A 129 -0.34 -12.51 -14.71
CA TYR A 129 -1.44 -12.73 -15.66
C TYR A 129 -1.01 -12.57 -17.12
N GLN A 130 0.30 -12.43 -17.39
CA GLN A 130 0.87 -12.28 -18.73
C GLN A 130 0.29 -11.09 -19.52
N VAL A 131 0.01 -9.99 -18.81
CA VAL A 131 -0.50 -8.72 -19.36
C VAL A 131 0.57 -7.64 -19.31
#